data_AF-A0A2N7WBZ4-F1
#
_entry.id   AF-A0A2N7WBZ4-F1
#
_cell.length_a   1.000
_cell.length_b   1.000
_cell.length_c   1.000
_cell.angle_alpha   90.00
_cell.angle_beta   90.00
_cell.angle_gamma   90.00
#
_symmetry.space_group_name_H-M   'P 1'
#
loop_
_entity.id
_entity.type
_entity.pdbx_description
1 polymer ?
#
loop_
_entity_poly.entity_id
_entity_poly.type
_entity_poly.pdbx_seq_one_letter_code
_entity_poly.pdbx_strand_id
1 'polypeptide(L)'
;MNSRSWKIVLVASLVLNVFLLGAIAGGAYQWFAARGATAPLIAQQRALRFAAQTLSAERQKDFADSLKNGRREGRQFAREAREGRREVLRLLAAPQFDRAALEAALARTRAADSSLRAKVESSVADFAATLSPDERAKFADSLRLRGQWREPLPGANGAKPASPASSGD
;
A
#
# COMPACT_ATOMS: atom_id res chain seq x y z
N MET A 1 -37.32 38.83 11.87
CA MET A 1 -36.45 37.64 11.88
C MET A 1 -35.21 37.96 12.69
N ASN A 2 -35.00 37.26 13.82
CA ASN A 2 -34.05 37.66 14.85
C ASN A 2 -32.59 37.47 14.42
N SER A 3 -31.77 38.50 14.60
CA SER A 3 -30.33 38.51 14.31
C SER A 3 -29.55 37.36 14.95
N ARG A 4 -30.06 36.80 16.06
CA ARG A 4 -29.50 35.60 16.72
C ARG A 4 -29.70 34.33 15.89
N SER A 5 -30.85 34.15 15.26
CA SER A 5 -31.16 32.97 14.44
C SER A 5 -30.27 32.91 13.20
N TRP A 6 -29.98 34.06 12.57
CA TRP A 6 -29.05 34.11 11.43
C TRP A 6 -27.61 33.78 11.83
N LYS A 7 -27.14 34.29 12.98
CA LYS A 7 -25.81 33.94 13.52
C LYS A 7 -25.71 32.45 13.83
N ILE A 8 -26.76 31.85 14.39
CA ILE A 8 -26.82 30.42 14.68
C ILE A 8 -26.75 29.60 13.38
N VAL A 9 -27.49 29.99 12.34
CA VAL A 9 -27.44 29.30 11.03
C VAL A 9 -26.04 29.42 10.40
N LEU A 10 -25.39 30.57 10.49
CA LEU A 10 -24.02 30.74 9.99
C LEU A 10 -23.01 29.88 10.76
N VAL A 11 -23.09 29.85 12.09
CA VAL A 11 -22.21 29.03 12.92
C VAL A 11 -22.45 27.54 12.66
N ALA A 12 -23.71 27.12 12.55
CA ALA A 12 -24.06 25.73 12.23
C ALA A 12 -23.54 25.32 10.85
N SER A 13 -23.66 26.19 9.83
CA SER A 13 -23.10 25.96 8.50
C SER A 13 -21.57 25.85 8.53
N LEU A 14 -20.91 26.71 9.31
CA LEU A 14 -19.45 26.68 9.45
C LEU A 14 -18.97 25.38 10.10
N VAL A 15 -19.60 24.96 11.20
CA VAL A 15 -19.27 23.70 11.89
C VAL A 15 -19.51 22.50 10.97
N LEU A 16 -20.63 22.49 10.23
CA LEU A 16 -20.94 21.42 9.29
C LEU A 16 -19.90 21.32 8.18
N ASN A 17 -19.45 22.45 7.63
CA ASN A 17 -18.40 22.47 6.61
C ASN A 17 -17.06 21.96 7.15
N VAL A 18 -16.66 22.40 8.35
CA VAL A 18 -15.42 21.91 9.00
C VAL A 18 -15.52 20.41 9.29
N PHE A 19 -16.68 19.93 9.74
CA PHE A 19 -16.93 18.52 9.97
C PHE A 19 -16.87 17.71 8.67
N LEU A 20 -17.48 18.19 7.58
CA LEU A 20 -17.41 17.54 6.27
C LEU A 20 -15.98 17.49 5.74
N LEU A 21 -15.23 18.59 5.87
CA LEU A 21 -13.81 18.65 5.53
C LEU A 21 -12.99 17.66 6.36
N GLY A 22 -13.26 17.57 7.66
CA GLY A 22 -12.63 16.60 8.56
C GLY A 22 -12.98 15.15 8.20
N ALA A 23 -14.23 14.86 7.83
CA ALA A 23 -14.67 13.53 7.42
C ALA A 23 -14.09 13.11 6.06
N ILE A 24 -13.99 14.04 5.10
CA ILE A 24 -13.37 13.79 3.79
C ILE A 24 -11.86 13.65 3.94
N ALA A 25 -11.20 14.53 4.68
CA ALA A 25 -9.76 14.45 4.94
C ALA A 25 -9.42 13.19 5.75
N GLY A 26 -10.19 12.88 6.78
CA GLY A 26 -10.04 11.69 7.61
C GLY A 26 -10.37 10.40 6.86
N GLY A 27 -11.42 10.39 6.04
CA GLY A 27 -11.80 9.28 5.18
C GLY A 27 -10.77 9.03 4.07
N ALA A 28 -10.28 10.08 3.40
CA ALA A 28 -9.21 9.98 2.42
C ALA A 28 -7.90 9.53 3.09
N TYR A 29 -7.58 10.03 4.29
CA TYR A 29 -6.42 9.61 5.06
C TYR A 29 -6.51 8.14 5.49
N GLN A 30 -7.65 7.68 6.01
CA GLN A 30 -7.89 6.28 6.38
C GLN A 30 -7.87 5.37 5.14
N TRP A 31 -8.47 5.81 4.04
CA TRP A 31 -8.50 5.09 2.77
C TRP A 31 -7.11 4.98 2.14
N PHE A 32 -6.29 6.04 2.19
CA PHE A 32 -4.88 6.02 1.77
C PHE A 32 -3.93 5.44 2.83
N ALA A 33 -4.30 5.32 4.10
CA ALA A 33 -3.52 4.58 5.10
C ALA A 33 -3.78 3.08 4.95
N ALA A 34 -5.02 2.69 4.65
CA ALA A 34 -5.44 1.33 4.38
C ALA A 34 -5.04 0.83 2.98
N ARG A 35 -4.98 1.71 1.96
CA ARG A 35 -4.51 1.41 0.59
C ARG A 35 -3.14 1.98 0.25
N GLY A 36 -2.51 2.74 1.16
CA GLY A 36 -1.22 3.36 0.92
C GLY A 36 -0.19 2.30 0.66
N ALA A 37 0.53 2.43 -0.45
CA ALA A 37 1.48 1.46 -0.98
C ALA A 37 2.53 0.96 0.03
N THR A 38 2.69 1.59 1.20
CA THR A 38 3.46 1.01 2.31
C THR A 38 2.84 -0.22 2.94
N ALA A 39 1.51 -0.38 3.00
CA ALA A 39 0.88 -1.60 3.49
C ALA A 39 1.17 -2.82 2.59
N PRO A 40 0.99 -2.75 1.25
CA PRO A 40 1.40 -3.84 0.36
C PRO A 40 2.93 -3.97 0.28
N LEU A 41 3.72 -2.89 0.33
CA LEU A 41 5.19 -3.02 0.36
C LEU A 41 5.70 -3.63 1.68
N ILE A 42 5.13 -3.30 2.84
CA ILE A 42 5.49 -3.93 4.14
C ILE A 42 4.99 -5.38 4.18
N ALA A 43 3.79 -5.65 3.66
CA ALA A 43 3.28 -7.01 3.51
C ALA A 43 4.14 -7.84 2.53
N GLN A 44 4.57 -7.24 1.42
CA GLN A 44 5.51 -7.82 0.45
C GLN A 44 6.90 -7.99 1.06
N GLN A 45 7.38 -7.07 1.89
CA GLN A 45 8.65 -7.20 2.61
C GLN A 45 8.61 -8.35 3.60
N ARG A 46 7.51 -8.50 4.34
CA ARG A 46 7.29 -9.67 5.20
C ARG A 46 7.26 -10.94 4.35
N ALA A 47 6.43 -10.98 3.31
CA ALA A 47 6.27 -12.13 2.41
C ALA A 47 7.58 -12.57 1.73
N LEU A 48 8.35 -11.62 1.18
CA LEU A 48 9.64 -11.89 0.54
C LEU A 48 10.65 -12.42 1.56
N ARG A 49 10.67 -11.93 2.80
CA ARG A 49 11.54 -12.47 3.85
C ARG A 49 11.32 -13.98 4.10
N PHE A 50 10.13 -14.47 3.76
CA PHE A 50 9.80 -15.88 3.84
C PHE A 50 10.11 -16.68 2.56
N ALA A 51 10.39 -16.03 1.43
CA ALA A 51 10.64 -16.68 0.15
C ALA A 51 11.98 -17.46 0.14
N ALA A 52 13.00 -17.00 0.83
CA ALA A 52 14.27 -17.75 0.90
C ALA A 52 14.30 -18.85 1.98
N GLN A 53 13.20 -19.08 2.72
CA GLN A 53 13.22 -19.99 3.88
C GLN A 53 13.49 -21.46 3.54
N THR A 54 13.18 -21.86 2.31
CA THR A 54 13.44 -23.20 1.77
C THR A 54 14.88 -23.38 1.28
N LEU A 55 15.68 -22.29 1.26
CA LEU A 55 17.10 -22.28 0.91
C LEU A 55 17.99 -22.34 2.16
N SER A 56 19.29 -22.60 1.96
CA SER A 56 20.28 -22.61 3.04
C SER A 56 20.39 -21.23 3.74
N ALA A 57 20.93 -21.21 4.96
CA ALA A 57 21.10 -19.96 5.72
C ALA A 57 21.99 -18.93 5.01
N GLU A 58 22.99 -19.40 4.25
CA GLU A 58 23.85 -18.55 3.42
C GLU A 58 23.05 -17.89 2.29
N ARG A 59 22.24 -18.67 1.56
CA ARG A 59 21.35 -18.14 0.51
C ARG A 59 20.28 -17.19 1.04
N GLN A 60 19.79 -17.42 2.25
CA GLN A 60 18.87 -16.49 2.92
C GLN A 60 19.54 -15.14 3.19
N LYS A 61 20.81 -15.14 3.57
CA LYS A 61 21.60 -13.91 3.78
C LYS A 61 21.85 -13.19 2.45
N ASP A 62 22.28 -13.92 1.42
CA ASP A 62 22.49 -13.38 0.07
C ASP A 62 21.22 -12.72 -0.48
N PHE A 63 20.07 -13.36 -0.26
CA PHE A 63 18.78 -12.82 -0.65
C PHE A 63 18.43 -11.54 0.13
N ALA A 64 18.65 -11.53 1.45
CA ALA A 64 18.40 -10.35 2.27
C ALA A 64 19.28 -9.16 1.86
N ASP A 65 20.55 -9.41 1.54
CA ASP A 65 21.50 -8.41 1.07
C ASP A 65 21.12 -7.90 -0.34
N SER A 66 20.67 -8.78 -1.23
CA SER A 66 20.13 -8.41 -2.54
C SER A 66 18.92 -7.48 -2.42
N LEU A 67 17.96 -7.80 -1.54
CA LEU A 67 16.81 -6.94 -1.28
C LEU A 67 17.22 -5.60 -0.64
N LYS A 68 18.22 -5.60 0.23
CA LYS A 68 18.75 -4.38 0.86
C LYS A 68 19.37 -3.45 -0.18
N ASN A 69 20.09 -4.00 -1.16
CA ASN A 69 20.69 -3.25 -2.26
C ASN A 69 19.62 -2.64 -3.17
N GLY A 70 18.64 -3.43 -3.62
CA GLY A 70 17.51 -2.92 -4.41
C GLY A 70 16.74 -1.79 -3.72
N ARG A 71 16.56 -1.87 -2.40
CA ARG A 71 15.95 -0.79 -1.60
C ARG A 71 16.84 0.45 -1.49
N ARG A 72 18.16 0.26 -1.39
CA ARG A 72 19.11 1.37 -1.33
C ARG A 72 19.08 2.15 -2.64
N GLU A 73 19.03 1.44 -3.77
CA GLU A 73 18.92 2.02 -5.11
C GLU A 73 17.54 2.66 -5.33
N GLY A 74 16.46 2.01 -4.88
CA GLY A 74 15.10 2.54 -4.96
C GLY A 74 14.79 3.65 -3.95
N ARG A 75 15.73 4.03 -3.07
CA ARG A 75 15.47 4.98 -1.97
C ARG A 75 14.99 6.34 -2.47
N GLN A 76 15.48 6.79 -3.63
CA GLN A 76 15.02 8.04 -4.24
C GLN A 76 13.54 8.00 -4.62
N PHE A 77 13.10 6.93 -5.29
CA PHE A 77 11.70 6.73 -5.66
C PHE A 77 10.80 6.62 -4.43
N ALA A 78 11.28 6.00 -3.36
CA ALA A 78 10.56 5.97 -2.08
C ALA A 78 10.39 7.37 -1.45
N ARG A 79 11.36 8.28 -1.63
CA ARG A 79 11.24 9.68 -1.20
C ARG A 79 10.27 10.44 -2.08
N GLU A 80 10.43 10.36 -3.40
CA GLU A 80 9.56 11.01 -4.39
C GLU A 80 8.10 10.61 -4.22
N ALA A 81 7.82 9.33 -3.97
CA ALA A 81 6.46 8.87 -3.71
C ALA A 81 5.89 9.43 -2.39
N ARG A 82 6.71 9.60 -1.35
CA ARG A 82 6.27 10.23 -0.09
C ARG A 82 6.00 11.72 -0.28
N GLU A 83 6.86 12.41 -1.01
CA GLU A 83 6.69 13.83 -1.36
C GLU A 83 5.46 14.04 -2.23
N GLY A 84 5.25 13.20 -3.25
CA GLY A 84 4.05 13.20 -4.09
C GLY A 84 2.76 13.02 -3.29
N ARG A 85 2.75 12.12 -2.30
CA ARG A 85 1.61 11.96 -1.37
C ARG A 85 1.34 13.20 -0.53
N ARG A 86 2.39 13.84 0.02
CA ARG A 86 2.24 15.11 0.76
C ARG A 86 1.67 16.20 -0.13
N GLU A 87 2.12 16.25 -1.38
CA GLU A 87 1.64 17.22 -2.36
C GLU A 87 0.17 17.00 -2.73
N VAL A 88 -0.25 15.75 -2.93
CA VAL A 88 -1.67 15.39 -3.13
C VAL A 88 -2.53 15.89 -1.97
N LEU A 89 -2.09 15.68 -0.72
CA LEU A 89 -2.83 16.15 0.46
C LEU A 89 -2.87 17.68 0.53
N ARG A 90 -1.76 18.35 0.21
CA ARG A 90 -1.69 19.82 0.16
C ARG A 90 -2.66 20.39 -0.87
N LEU A 91 -2.75 19.78 -2.05
CA LEU A 91 -3.63 20.22 -3.13
C LEU A 91 -5.11 19.96 -2.82
N LEU A 92 -5.43 18.86 -2.15
CA LEU A 92 -6.80 18.57 -1.70
C LEU A 92 -7.27 19.52 -0.59
N ALA A 93 -6.36 19.95 0.29
CA ALA A 93 -6.65 20.88 1.37
C ALA A 93 -6.59 22.37 0.93
N ALA A 94 -6.27 22.64 -0.34
CA ALA A 94 -6.18 24.00 -0.85
C ALA A 94 -7.57 24.66 -0.91
N PRO A 95 -7.69 25.98 -0.61
CA PRO A 95 -8.97 26.69 -0.68
C PRO A 95 -9.62 26.67 -2.08
N GLN A 96 -8.80 26.57 -3.12
CA GLN A 96 -9.21 26.46 -4.51
C GLN A 96 -8.77 25.10 -5.06
N PHE A 97 -9.73 24.36 -5.61
CA PHE A 97 -9.47 23.03 -6.13
C PHE A 97 -8.84 23.09 -7.53
N ASP A 98 -7.56 22.73 -7.62
CA ASP A 98 -6.85 22.58 -8.88
C ASP A 98 -6.78 21.09 -9.29
N ARG A 99 -7.70 20.70 -10.18
CA ARG A 99 -7.76 19.32 -10.68
C ARG A 99 -6.50 18.93 -11.46
N ALA A 100 -5.93 19.83 -12.24
CA ALA A 100 -4.79 19.52 -13.11
C ALA A 100 -3.52 19.30 -12.27
N ALA A 101 -3.29 20.14 -11.27
CA ALA A 101 -2.19 19.97 -10.33
C ALA A 101 -2.32 18.67 -9.54
N LEU A 102 -3.54 18.33 -9.09
CA LEU A 102 -3.81 17.08 -8.37
C LEU A 102 -3.51 15.85 -9.24
N GLU A 103 -3.97 15.82 -10.49
CA GLU A 103 -3.69 14.73 -11.42
C GLU A 103 -2.18 14.58 -11.67
N ALA A 104 -1.46 15.69 -11.84
CA ALA A 104 -0.02 15.67 -12.01
C ALA A 104 0.70 15.10 -10.77
N ALA A 105 0.28 15.49 -9.56
CA ALA A 105 0.83 14.97 -8.32
C ALA A 105 0.54 13.46 -8.14
N LEU A 106 -0.67 13.02 -8.47
CA LEU A 106 -1.05 11.61 -8.48
C LEU A 106 -0.23 10.80 -9.50
N ALA A 107 -0.05 11.32 -10.72
CA ALA A 107 0.75 10.68 -11.76
C ALA A 107 2.22 10.52 -11.34
N ARG A 108 2.85 11.57 -10.78
CA ARG A 108 4.21 11.50 -10.23
C ARG A 108 4.33 10.46 -9.12
N THR A 109 3.36 10.42 -8.21
CA THR A 109 3.33 9.44 -7.11
C THR A 109 3.27 8.02 -7.64
N ARG A 110 2.37 7.74 -8.60
CA ARG A 110 2.26 6.42 -9.24
C ARG A 110 3.53 6.01 -9.98
N ALA A 111 4.16 6.93 -10.69
CA ALA A 111 5.41 6.66 -11.39
C ALA A 111 6.52 6.25 -10.40
N ALA A 112 6.72 7.03 -9.33
CA ALA A 112 7.72 6.74 -8.30
C ALA A 112 7.44 5.41 -7.58
N ASP A 113 6.19 5.13 -7.18
CA ASP A 113 5.84 3.83 -6.58
C ASP A 113 6.11 2.65 -7.55
N SER A 114 5.82 2.82 -8.85
CA SER A 114 6.06 1.80 -9.86
C SER A 114 7.57 1.56 -10.09
N SER A 115 8.37 2.62 -10.14
CA SER A 115 9.83 2.52 -10.25
C SER A 115 10.46 1.86 -9.04
N LEU A 116 9.97 2.16 -7.83
CA LEU A 116 10.42 1.48 -6.61
C LEU A 116 10.12 -0.02 -6.66
N ARG A 117 8.91 -0.40 -7.09
CA ARG A 117 8.52 -1.81 -7.26
C ARG A 117 9.41 -2.51 -8.27
N ALA A 118 9.64 -1.90 -9.43
CA ALA A 118 10.50 -2.45 -10.48
C ALA A 118 11.93 -2.71 -9.98
N LYS A 119 12.48 -1.84 -9.11
CA LYS A 119 13.81 -2.08 -8.52
C LYS A 119 13.87 -3.26 -7.57
N VAL A 120 12.83 -3.45 -6.76
CA VAL A 120 12.75 -4.65 -5.90
C VAL A 120 12.62 -5.91 -6.75
N GLU A 121 11.80 -5.88 -7.80
CA GLU A 121 11.61 -7.01 -8.71
C GLU A 121 12.90 -7.35 -9.48
N SER A 122 13.66 -6.33 -9.93
CA SER A 122 14.99 -6.52 -10.52
C SER A 122 15.93 -7.24 -9.56
N SER A 123 16.04 -6.80 -8.31
CA SER A 123 16.93 -7.46 -7.34
C SER A 123 16.53 -8.90 -7.00
N VAL A 124 15.23 -9.23 -7.09
CA VAL A 124 14.76 -10.61 -6.96
C VAL A 124 15.19 -11.44 -8.18
N ALA A 125 15.09 -10.88 -9.39
CA ALA A 125 15.55 -11.54 -10.61
C ALA A 125 17.08 -11.76 -10.59
N ASP A 126 17.84 -10.75 -10.17
CA ASP A 126 19.30 -10.83 -10.03
C ASP A 126 19.70 -11.93 -9.05
N PHE A 127 19.03 -12.04 -7.90
CA PHE A 127 19.23 -13.14 -6.96
C PHE A 127 18.88 -14.49 -7.58
N ALA A 128 17.73 -14.60 -8.25
CA ALA A 128 17.32 -15.86 -8.89
C ALA A 128 18.33 -16.33 -9.95
N ALA A 129 19.02 -15.41 -10.63
CA ALA A 129 20.08 -15.74 -11.58
C ALA A 129 21.30 -16.42 -10.92
N THR A 130 21.54 -16.17 -9.63
CA THR A 130 22.65 -16.80 -8.86
C THR A 130 22.35 -18.20 -8.36
N LEU A 131 21.09 -18.63 -8.40
CA LEU A 131 20.64 -19.93 -7.89
C LEU A 131 20.84 -21.02 -8.94
N SER A 132 21.11 -22.25 -8.50
CA SER A 132 21.04 -23.45 -9.34
C SER A 132 19.59 -23.73 -9.80
N PRO A 133 19.37 -24.57 -10.83
CA PRO A 133 18.02 -24.93 -11.28
C PRO A 133 17.12 -25.46 -10.16
N ASP A 134 17.65 -26.32 -9.29
CA ASP A 134 16.89 -26.92 -8.18
C ASP A 134 16.58 -25.90 -7.08
N GLU A 135 17.52 -25.00 -6.78
CA GLU A 135 17.29 -23.90 -5.84
C GLU A 135 16.26 -22.90 -6.37
N ARG A 136 16.27 -22.61 -7.68
CA ARG A 136 15.26 -21.75 -8.32
C ARG A 136 13.86 -22.36 -8.21
N ALA A 137 13.70 -23.67 -8.37
CA ALA A 137 12.41 -24.34 -8.20
C ALA A 137 11.88 -24.16 -6.76
N LYS A 138 12.72 -24.43 -5.75
CA LYS A 138 12.38 -24.22 -4.33
C LYS A 138 12.05 -22.77 -3.99
N PHE A 139 12.72 -21.83 -4.66
CA PHE A 139 12.48 -20.39 -4.51
C PHE A 139 11.20 -19.94 -5.22
N ALA A 140 10.85 -20.54 -6.37
CA ALA A 140 9.58 -20.27 -7.05
C ALA A 140 8.38 -20.78 -6.22
N ASP A 141 8.49 -21.96 -5.63
CA ASP A 141 7.43 -22.55 -4.81
C ASP A 141 7.16 -21.75 -3.53
N SER A 142 8.21 -21.21 -2.91
CA SER A 142 8.05 -20.34 -1.73
C SER A 142 7.41 -18.98 -2.09
N LEU A 143 7.65 -18.45 -3.29
CA LEU A 143 7.00 -17.23 -3.80
C LEU A 143 5.51 -17.46 -4.10
N ARG A 144 5.12 -18.65 -4.57
CA ARG A 144 3.70 -19.04 -4.76
C ARG A 144 2.92 -19.07 -3.45
N LEU A 145 3.56 -19.48 -2.37
CA LEU A 145 2.91 -19.60 -1.06
C LEU A 145 2.72 -18.22 -0.38
N ARG A 146 3.56 -17.23 -0.69
CA ARG A 146 3.53 -15.90 -0.03
C ARG A 146 3.92 -14.74 -0.95
N GLY A 147 3.04 -13.75 -1.07
CA GLY A 147 3.35 -12.46 -1.72
C GLY A 147 2.35 -12.06 -2.80
N GLN A 148 2.77 -11.21 -3.73
CA GLN A 148 1.97 -10.74 -4.88
C GLN A 148 1.63 -11.85 -5.89
N TRP A 149 2.37 -12.97 -5.84
CA TRP A 149 2.21 -14.16 -6.66
C TRP A 149 1.46 -15.27 -5.92
N ARG A 150 0.81 -14.93 -4.79
CA ARG A 150 0.01 -15.88 -4.04
C ARG A 150 -1.15 -16.32 -4.90
N GLU A 151 -1.09 -17.55 -5.39
CA GLU A 151 -2.24 -18.19 -5.99
C GLU A 151 -3.27 -18.47 -4.88
N PRO A 152 -4.57 -18.17 -5.10
CA PRO A 152 -5.61 -18.61 -4.19
C PRO A 152 -5.52 -20.15 -4.11
N LEU A 153 -5.34 -20.71 -2.91
CA LEU A 153 -5.44 -22.15 -2.73
C LEU A 153 -6.82 -22.60 -3.27
N PRO A 154 -6.89 -23.65 -4.12
CA PRO A 154 -8.17 -24.22 -4.51
C PRO A 154 -8.87 -24.72 -3.24
N GLY A 155 -9.93 -24.04 -2.80
CA GLY A 155 -10.75 -24.44 -1.64
C GLY A 155 -11.06 -23.36 -0.60
N ALA A 156 -10.40 -22.19 -0.63
CA ALA A 156 -10.61 -21.16 0.40
C ALA A 156 -11.91 -20.32 0.25
N ASN A 157 -12.70 -20.53 -0.81
CA ASN A 157 -13.97 -19.84 -1.04
C ASN A 157 -15.20 -20.53 -0.39
N GLY A 158 -15.02 -21.62 0.36
CA GLY A 158 -16.14 -22.44 0.85
C GLY A 158 -16.56 -22.26 2.31
N ALA A 159 -15.78 -21.60 3.17
CA ALA A 159 -16.03 -21.60 4.61
C ALA A 159 -16.47 -20.23 5.15
N LYS A 160 -17.66 -19.78 4.76
CA LYS A 160 -18.46 -18.91 5.63
C LYS A 160 -19.36 -19.84 6.45
N PRO A 161 -19.08 -20.11 7.74
CA PRO A 161 -20.02 -20.86 8.56
C PRO A 161 -21.30 -20.04 8.65
N ALA A 162 -22.40 -20.61 8.16
CA ALA A 162 -23.74 -20.08 8.39
C ALA A 162 -23.94 -19.98 9.91
N SER A 163 -24.19 -18.77 10.40
CA SER A 163 -24.59 -18.54 11.78
C SER A 163 -25.83 -19.40 12.09
N PRO A 164 -25.86 -20.16 13.19
CA PRO A 164 -27.06 -20.88 13.58
C PRO A 164 -28.13 -19.84 13.95
N ALA A 165 -29.25 -19.90 13.23
CA ALA A 165 -30.45 -19.15 13.59
C ALA A 165 -30.85 -19.53 15.02
N SER A 166 -31.05 -18.52 15.85
CA SER A 166 -31.56 -18.65 17.20
C SER A 166 -32.92 -19.34 17.16
N SER A 167 -33.00 -20.50 17.80
CA SER A 167 -34.23 -21.10 18.30
C SER A 167 -34.88 -20.16 19.30
N GLY A 168 -36.05 -19.65 18.96
CA GLY A 168 -36.97 -18.98 19.87
C GLY A 168 -38.38 -19.38 19.49
N ASP A 169 -38.90 -20.37 20.19
CA ASP A 169 -40.30 -20.53 20.60
C ASP A 169 -40.32 -21.50 21.79
#